data_AF-A0A935ASZ1-F1
#
_entry.id   AF-A0A935ASZ1-F1
#
_cell.length_a   1.000
_cell.length_b   1.000
_cell.length_c   1.000
_cell.angle_alpha   90.00
_cell.angle_beta   90.00
_cell.angle_gamma   90.00
#
_symmetry.space_group_name_H-M   'P 1'
#
loop_
_entity.id
_entity.type
_entity.pdbx_description
1 polymer ?
#
loop_
_entity_poly.entity_id
_entity_poly.type
_entity_poly.pdbx_seq_one_letter_code
_entity_poly.pdbx_strand_id
1 'polypeptide(L)'
;MIIIQFLTTMYLMRQIDPKDFGIFAVCMSVVSLCNVFLDSGISTSIIRSGLIYDNEYSTIFFYNIFSGSFVASILYIMSSFVASYFDVLIMSTIIKLLCLIIIFRSISIVPESKIYKDLEIKRVHLHLSHLF
;
A
#
# COMPACT_ATOMS: atom_id res chain seq x y z
N MET A 1 -11.47 -2.69 9.91
CA MET A 1 -10.04 -3.05 9.83
C MET A 1 -9.23 -2.63 11.06
N ILE A 2 -9.32 -1.37 11.53
CA ILE A 2 -8.49 -0.81 12.62
C ILE A 2 -8.54 -1.63 13.92
N ILE A 3 -9.73 -2.01 14.41
CA ILE A 3 -9.86 -2.78 15.67
C ILE A 3 -9.17 -4.14 15.58
N ILE A 4 -9.34 -4.83 14.45
CA ILE A 4 -8.71 -6.13 14.20
C ILE A 4 -7.19 -5.99 14.21
N GLN A 5 -6.66 -5.01 13.46
CA GLN A 5 -5.22 -4.72 13.40
C GLN A 5 -4.65 -4.38 14.78
N PHE A 6 -5.35 -3.54 15.54
CA PHE A 6 -4.96 -3.19 16.91
C PHE A 6 -4.88 -4.42 17.82
N LEU A 7 -5.89 -5.28 17.80
CA LEU A 7 -5.90 -6.53 18.56
C LEU A 7 -4.78 -7.49 18.12
N THR A 8 -4.49 -7.56 16.81
CA THR A 8 -3.40 -8.41 16.30
C THR A 8 -2.04 -7.89 16.74
N THR A 9 -1.80 -6.58 16.66
CA THR A 9 -0.54 -5.97 17.11
C THR A 9 -0.35 -6.13 18.61
N MET A 10 -1.42 -5.96 19.41
CA MET A 10 -1.36 -6.19 20.86
C MET A 10 -1.04 -7.65 21.20
N TYR A 11 -1.60 -8.60 20.44
CA TYR A 11 -1.26 -10.01 20.58
C TYR A 11 0.20 -10.30 20.21
N LEU A 12 0.68 -9.74 19.09
CA LEU A 12 2.08 -9.87 18.64
C LEU A 12 3.07 -9.28 19.65
N MET A 13 2.77 -8.11 20.21
CA MET A 13 3.59 -7.47 21.26
C MET A 13 3.81 -8.36 22.49
N ARG A 14 2.88 -9.29 22.78
CA ARG A 14 3.03 -10.23 23.89
C ARG A 14 3.96 -11.41 23.56
N GLN A 15 4.10 -11.74 22.28
CA GLN A 15 4.90 -12.87 21.79
C GLN A 15 6.31 -12.44 21.34
N ILE A 16 6.46 -11.17 20.95
CA ILE A 16 7.70 -10.59 20.45
C ILE A 16 8.46 -9.92 21.60
N ASP A 17 9.78 -10.12 21.66
CA ASP A 17 10.63 -9.42 22.61
C ASP A 17 10.56 -7.90 22.40
N PRO A 18 10.56 -7.08 23.47
CA PRO A 18 10.37 -5.63 23.35
C PRO A 18 11.42 -4.95 22.46
N LYS A 19 12.61 -5.55 22.30
CA LYS A 19 13.65 -5.10 21.38
C LYS A 19 13.27 -5.31 19.91
N ASP A 20 12.66 -6.45 19.59
CA ASP A 20 12.23 -6.81 18.24
C ASP A 20 11.01 -6.01 17.78
N PHE A 21 10.16 -5.59 18.72
CA PHE A 21 9.05 -4.70 18.42
C PHE A 21 9.53 -3.34 17.87
N GLY A 22 10.64 -2.81 18.37
CA GLY A 22 11.25 -1.57 17.85
C GLY A 22 11.66 -1.71 16.38
N ILE A 23 12.31 -2.82 16.03
CA ILE A 23 12.70 -3.13 14.64
C ILE A 23 11.46 -3.22 13.75
N PHE A 24 10.42 -3.93 14.20
CA PHE A 24 9.15 -4.03 13.48
C PHE A 24 8.52 -2.65 13.23
N ALA A 25 8.47 -1.78 14.24
CA ALA A 25 7.89 -0.44 14.12
C ALA A 25 8.63 0.43 13.09
N VAL A 26 9.97 0.37 13.07
CA VAL A 26 10.78 1.11 12.09
C VAL A 26 10.53 0.57 10.68
N CYS A 27 10.57 -0.75 10.50
CA CYS A 27 10.29 -1.40 9.22
C CYS A 27 8.90 -1.01 8.68
N MET A 28 7.86 -1.06 9.52
CA MET A 28 6.50 -0.71 9.12
C MET A 28 6.37 0.79 8.80
N SER A 29 7.11 1.66 9.49
CA SER A 29 7.15 3.10 9.18
C SER A 29 7.70 3.35 7.78
N VAL A 30 8.80 2.67 7.42
CA VAL A 30 9.39 2.74 6.07
C VAL A 30 8.41 2.24 5.01
N VAL A 31 7.74 1.11 5.24
CA VAL A 31 6.71 0.58 4.32
C VAL A 31 5.53 1.55 4.19
N SER A 32 5.09 2.18 5.28
CA SER A 32 4.03 3.17 5.25
C SER A 32 4.40 4.36 4.37
N LEU A 33 5.63 4.85 4.46
CA LEU A 33 6.14 5.89 3.57
C LEU A 33 6.10 5.44 2.10
N CYS A 34 6.59 4.23 1.80
CA CYS A 34 6.52 3.67 0.45
C CYS A 34 5.08 3.59 -0.08
N ASN A 35 4.12 3.17 0.75
CA ASN A 35 2.71 3.11 0.34
C ASN A 35 2.13 4.47 -0.04
N VAL A 36 2.54 5.55 0.63
CA VAL A 36 2.14 6.92 0.25
C VAL A 36 2.66 7.26 -1.15
N PHE A 37 3.91 6.88 -1.47
CA PHE A 37 4.47 7.04 -2.81
C PHE A 37 3.79 6.17 -3.88
N LEU A 38 3.33 4.96 -3.53
CA LEU A 38 2.57 4.12 -4.47
C LEU A 38 1.20 4.71 -4.78
N ASP A 39 0.50 5.19 -3.76
CA ASP A 39 -0.84 5.72 -3.96
C ASP A 39 -0.76 7.05 -4.72
N SER A 40 0.13 7.99 -4.35
CA SER A 40 0.46 9.25 -5.06
C SER A 40 -0.71 9.97 -5.77
N GLY A 41 -1.94 9.80 -5.28
CA GLY A 41 -3.15 10.34 -5.91
C GLY A 41 -3.72 9.52 -7.08
N ILE A 42 -3.13 8.39 -7.47
CA ILE A 42 -3.66 7.43 -8.46
C ILE A 42 -5.06 6.97 -8.07
N SER A 43 -5.27 6.58 -6.81
CA SER A 43 -6.60 6.14 -6.37
C SER A 43 -7.63 7.27 -6.51
N THR A 44 -7.25 8.47 -6.05
CA THR A 44 -8.13 9.65 -6.11
C THR A 44 -8.40 10.13 -7.52
N SER A 45 -7.42 10.02 -8.43
CA SER A 45 -7.56 10.46 -9.82
C SER A 45 -8.50 9.53 -10.56
N ILE A 46 -8.40 8.20 -10.35
CA ILE A 46 -9.33 7.23 -10.94
C ILE A 46 -10.76 7.52 -10.51
N ILE A 47 -10.99 7.66 -9.20
CA ILE A 47 -12.32 7.86 -8.61
C ILE A 47 -12.96 9.15 -9.13
N ARG A 48 -12.20 10.25 -9.16
CA ARG A 48 -12.72 11.58 -9.55
C ARG A 48 -12.74 11.86 -11.04
N SER A 49 -12.03 11.07 -11.85
CA SER A 49 -12.05 11.23 -13.30
C SER A 49 -13.42 10.86 -13.88
N GLY A 50 -13.76 11.42 -15.04
CA GLY A 50 -14.96 11.07 -15.81
C GLY A 50 -14.93 9.64 -16.36
N LEU A 51 -15.47 9.41 -17.55
CA LEU A 51 -15.34 8.11 -18.23
C LEU A 51 -13.86 7.85 -18.54
N ILE A 52 -13.34 6.73 -18.03
CA ILE A 52 -12.00 6.21 -18.35
C ILE A 52 -12.21 4.97 -19.20
N TYR A 53 -11.56 4.88 -20.35
CA TYR A 53 -11.64 3.71 -21.22
C TYR A 53 -10.76 2.55 -20.69
N ASP A 54 -11.10 1.30 -21.00
CA ASP A 54 -10.36 0.14 -20.47
C ASP A 54 -8.86 0.12 -20.87
N ASN A 55 -8.50 0.74 -22.00
CA ASN A 55 -7.10 0.89 -22.42
C ASN A 55 -6.33 1.87 -21.50
N GLU A 56 -6.97 2.95 -21.07
CA GLU A 56 -6.38 3.91 -20.13
C GLU A 56 -6.23 3.27 -18.74
N TYR A 57 -7.21 2.49 -18.29
CA TYR A 57 -7.08 1.70 -17.05
C TYR A 57 -5.90 0.73 -17.10
N SER A 58 -5.72 0.04 -18.21
CA SER A 58 -4.59 -0.88 -18.40
C SER A 58 -3.26 -0.13 -18.34
N THR A 59 -3.20 1.05 -18.96
CA THR A 59 -2.01 1.93 -18.93
C THR A 59 -1.68 2.37 -17.50
N ILE A 60 -2.67 2.83 -16.74
CA ILE A 60 -2.51 3.25 -15.34
C ILE A 60 -2.10 2.06 -14.46
N PHE A 61 -2.66 0.87 -14.70
CA PHE A 61 -2.31 -0.35 -14.00
C PHE A 61 -0.84 -0.74 -14.19
N PHE A 62 -0.36 -0.81 -15.44
CA PHE A 62 1.03 -1.13 -15.72
C PHE A 62 1.99 -0.05 -15.22
N TYR A 63 1.62 1.23 -15.32
CA TYR A 63 2.37 2.32 -14.73
C TYR A 63 2.52 2.15 -13.21
N ASN A 64 1.43 1.80 -12.51
CA ASN A 64 1.47 1.63 -11.07
C ASN A 64 2.32 0.43 -10.65
N ILE A 65 2.23 -0.70 -11.38
CA ILE A 65 3.10 -1.86 -11.13
C ILE A 65 4.56 -1.50 -11.34
N PHE A 66 4.88 -0.77 -12.41
CA PHE A 66 6.23 -0.32 -12.69
C PHE A 66 6.75 0.61 -11.58
N SER A 67 5.95 1.60 -11.18
CA SER A 67 6.25 2.50 -10.06
C SER A 67 6.49 1.72 -8.76
N GLY A 68 5.64 0.73 -8.46
CA GLY A 68 5.81 -0.10 -7.27
C GLY A 68 7.04 -0.99 -7.31
N SER A 69 7.37 -1.56 -8.46
CA SER A 69 8.61 -2.30 -8.66
C SER A 69 9.83 -1.40 -8.48
N PHE A 70 9.77 -0.16 -8.97
CA PHE A 70 10.83 0.84 -8.81
C PHE A 70 11.03 1.21 -7.33
N VAL A 71 9.96 1.54 -6.61
CA VAL A 71 10.02 1.83 -5.17
C VAL A 71 10.53 0.61 -4.37
N ALA A 72 10.04 -0.60 -4.67
CA ALA A 72 10.50 -1.82 -4.03
C ALA A 72 11.99 -2.10 -4.27
N SER A 73 12.49 -1.82 -5.48
CA SER A 73 13.90 -1.97 -5.84
C SER A 73 14.79 -0.99 -5.07
N ILE A 74 14.37 0.28 -4.97
CA ILE A 74 15.07 1.28 -4.17
C ILE A 74 15.14 0.82 -2.71
N LEU A 75 13.99 0.42 -2.14
CA LEU A 75 13.93 -0.03 -0.76
C LEU A 75 14.80 -1.28 -0.51
N TYR A 76 14.82 -2.21 -1.47
CA TYR A 76 15.65 -3.42 -1.38
C TYR A 76 17.14 -3.08 -1.31
N ILE A 77 17.61 -2.13 -2.12
CA ILE A 77 19.01 -1.67 -2.10
C ILE A 77 19.30 -0.91 -0.79
N MET A 78 18.37 -0.06 -0.34
CA MET A 78 18.52 0.69 0.92
C MET A 78 18.43 -0.21 2.16
N SER A 79 17.87 -1.42 2.07
CA SER A 79 17.69 -2.33 3.21
C SER A 79 18.98 -2.63 3.97
N SER A 80 20.10 -2.81 3.24
CA SER A 80 21.41 -3.07 3.85
C SER A 80 21.95 -1.85 4.59
N PHE A 81 21.69 -0.65 4.06
CA PHE A 81 22.08 0.61 4.71
C PHE A 81 21.31 0.82 6.02
N VAL A 82 19.99 0.59 5.99
CA VAL A 82 19.13 0.69 7.18
C VAL A 82 19.56 -0.34 8.23
N ALA A 83 19.83 -1.59 7.84
CA ALA A 83 20.27 -2.63 8.77
C ALA A 83 21.62 -2.29 9.45
N SER A 84 22.54 -1.68 8.71
CA SER A 84 23.82 -1.21 9.26
C SER A 84 23.64 -0.02 10.20
N TYR A 85 22.68 0.87 9.96
CA TYR A 85 22.44 2.03 10.83
C TYR A 85 21.90 1.62 12.22
N PHE A 86 21.11 0.54 12.28
CA PHE A 86 20.54 0.02 13.52
C PHE A 86 21.36 -1.11 14.15
N ASP A 87 22.51 -1.50 13.56
CA ASP A 87 23.35 -2.63 14.00
C ASP A 87 22.59 -3.97 14.14
N VAL A 88 21.57 -4.18 13.30
CA VAL A 88 20.69 -5.36 13.34
C VAL A 88 20.66 -6.03 11.98
N LEU A 89 21.39 -7.14 11.82
CA LEU A 89 21.45 -7.88 10.55
C LEU A 89 20.08 -8.39 10.07
N ILE A 90 19.22 -8.84 11.00
CA ILE A 90 17.92 -9.42 10.65
C ILE A 90 16.97 -8.39 10.01
N MET A 91 17.21 -7.10 10.25
CA MET A 91 16.41 -6.00 9.71
C MET A 91 16.50 -5.93 8.18
N SER A 92 17.67 -6.25 7.59
CA SER A 92 17.80 -6.29 6.13
C SER A 92 16.87 -7.34 5.54
N THR A 93 16.84 -8.54 6.12
CA THR A 93 15.97 -9.64 5.67
C THR A 93 14.49 -9.27 5.78
N ILE A 94 14.10 -8.64 6.89
CA ILE A 94 12.72 -8.21 7.10
C ILE A 94 12.31 -7.17 6.05
N ILE A 95 13.12 -6.12 5.83
CA ILE A 95 12.82 -5.08 4.82
C ILE A 95 12.70 -5.70 3.41
N LYS A 96 13.59 -6.62 3.06
CA LYS A 96 13.53 -7.32 1.76
C LYS A 96 12.25 -8.12 1.57
N LEU A 97 11.76 -8.78 2.63
CA LEU A 97 10.47 -9.47 2.61
C LEU A 97 9.31 -8.49 2.46
N LEU A 98 9.38 -7.34 3.14
CA LEU A 98 8.36 -6.29 3.06
C LEU A 98 8.28 -5.65 1.67
N CYS A 99 9.34 -5.69 0.85
CA CYS A 99 9.27 -5.27 -0.56
C CYS A 99 8.19 -6.04 -1.35
N LEU A 100 7.89 -7.29 -1.00
CA LEU A 100 6.81 -8.04 -1.64
C LEU A 100 5.45 -7.39 -1.38
N ILE A 101 5.23 -6.83 -0.19
CA ILE A 101 4.00 -6.13 0.17
C ILE A 101 3.80 -4.92 -0.74
N ILE A 102 4.86 -4.17 -1.04
CA ILE A 102 4.84 -3.01 -1.95
C ILE A 102 4.37 -3.42 -3.35
N ILE A 103 4.87 -4.55 -3.86
CA ILE A 103 4.47 -5.09 -5.17
C ILE A 103 2.99 -5.52 -5.15
N PHE A 104 2.54 -6.23 -4.12
CA PHE A 104 1.11 -6.61 -4.01
C PHE A 104 0.20 -5.38 -3.89
N ARG A 105 0.64 -4.35 -3.18
CA ARG A 105 -0.10 -3.09 -3.05
C ARG A 105 -0.20 -2.35 -4.38
N SER A 106 0.86 -2.28 -5.18
CA SER A 106 0.81 -1.62 -6.49
C SER A 106 -0.16 -2.30 -7.46
N ILE A 107 -0.27 -3.63 -7.40
CA ILE A 107 -1.26 -4.39 -8.19
C ILE A 107 -2.69 -4.09 -7.70
N SER A 108 -2.88 -3.90 -6.39
CA SER A 108 -4.21 -3.81 -5.78
C SER A 108 -4.86 -2.43 -5.93
N ILE A 109 -4.08 -1.35 -5.96
CA ILE A 109 -4.57 0.05 -5.97
C ILE A 109 -5.54 0.35 -7.12
N VAL A 110 -5.21 -0.03 -8.34
CA VAL A 110 -6.01 0.33 -9.53
C VAL A 110 -7.34 -0.43 -9.59
N PRO A 111 -7.37 -1.78 -9.43
CA PRO A 111 -8.64 -2.52 -9.34
C PRO A 111 -9.51 -2.06 -8.17
N GLU A 112 -8.92 -1.82 -7.00
CA GLU A 112 -9.61 -1.32 -5.82
C GLU A 112 -10.29 0.03 -6.13
N SER A 113 -9.56 0.95 -6.75
CA SER A 113 -10.08 2.27 -7.14
C SER A 113 -11.18 2.20 -8.21
N LYS A 114 -11.07 1.28 -9.17
CA LYS A 114 -12.12 1.04 -10.19
C LYS A 114 -13.42 0.58 -9.53
N ILE A 115 -13.35 -0.38 -8.60
CA ILE A 115 -14.52 -0.86 -7.84
C ILE A 115 -15.14 0.28 -7.02
N TYR A 116 -14.32 1.08 -6.32
CA TYR A 116 -14.83 2.22 -5.55
C TYR A 116 -15.56 3.24 -6.42
N LYS A 117 -15.02 3.56 -7.60
CA LYS A 117 -15.66 4.45 -8.56
C LYS A 117 -17.02 3.93 -9.03
N ASP A 118 -17.10 2.65 -9.39
CA ASP A 118 -18.36 2.05 -9.86
C ASP A 118 -19.43 2.07 -8.76
N LEU A 119 -19.04 1.85 -7.50
CA LEU A 119 -19.93 1.97 -6.34
C LEU A 119 -20.40 3.41 -6.10
N GLU A 120 -19.53 4.40 -6.29
CA GLU A 120 -19.88 5.82 -6.14
C GLU A 120 -20.86 6.28 -7.22
N ILE A 121 -20.62 5.91 -8.48
CA ILE A 121 -21.54 6.17 -9.59
C ILE A 121 -22.92 5.56 -9.32
N LYS A 122 -22.95 4.30 -8.86
CA LYS A 122 -24.21 3.62 -8.50
C LYS A 122 -24.95 4.32 -7.36
N ARG A 123 -24.23 4.79 -6.33
CA ARG A 123 -24.80 5.53 -5.20
C ARG A 123 -25.45 6.84 -5.66
N VAL A 124 -24.77 7.61 -6.51
CA VAL A 124 -25.30 8.87 -7.06
C VAL A 124 -26.56 8.61 -7.89
N HIS A 125 -26.56 7.57 -8.72
CA HIS A 125 -27.73 7.19 -9.52
C HIS A 125 -28.95 6.84 -8.65
N LEU A 126 -28.76 6.02 -7.59
CA LEU A 126 -29.83 5.65 -6.67
C LEU A 126 -30.44 6.84 -5.91
N HIS A 127 -29.62 7.83 -5.56
CA HIS A 127 -30.12 9.03 -4.90
C HIS A 127 -30.99 9.87 -5.83
N LEU A 128 -30.58 10.03 -7.09
CA LEU A 128 -31.34 10.76 -8.11
C LEU A 128 -32.67 10.07 -8.46
N SER A 129 -32.72 8.74 -8.47
CA SER A 129 -33.98 8.01 -8.75
C SER A 129 -35.04 8.10 -7.66
N HIS A 130 -34.70 8.56 -6.45
CA HIS A 130 -35.67 8.84 -5.38
C HIS A 130 -36.17 10.30 -5.39
N LEU A 131 -35.55 11.18 -6.19
CA LEU A 131 -35.86 12.61 -6.29
C LEU A 131 -36.78 12.94 -7.49
N PHE A 132 -37.07 11.97 -8.36
CA PHE A 132 -37.99 12.04 -9.49
C PHE A 132 -38.99 10.88 -9.44
#